data_AF-A0A969TZS7-F1
#
_entry.id   AF-A0A969TZS7-F1
#
_cell.length_a   1.000
_cell.length_b   1.000
_cell.length_c   1.000
_cell.angle_alpha   90.00
_cell.angle_beta   90.00
_cell.angle_gamma   90.00
#
_symmetry.space_group_name_H-M   'P 1'
#
loop_
_entity.id
_entity.type
_entity.pdbx_description
1 polymer ?
#
loop_
_entity_poly.entity_id
_entity_poly.type
_entity_poly.pdbx_seq_one_letter_code
_entity_poly.pdbx_strand_id
1 'polypeptide(L)'
;MSTELETRPLGRTGLNVPLICLGTMTYGEQNTQDQGFEQMDYALSRGINFFDTAELYAIPPRPETAGSTETIIGNWMKARGNRQQIVVASKVVGRSPMNWFRADGSASRVNKAQIDEAVAGSLKRLQTDYIDLYQI
;
A
#
# COMPACT_ATOMS: atom_id res chain seq x y z
N MET A 1 -8.94 22.44 -22.67
CA MET A 1 -7.94 22.61 -21.60
C MET A 1 -8.06 21.39 -20.70
N SER A 2 -7.08 20.49 -20.73
CA SER A 2 -7.01 19.43 -19.72
C SER A 2 -6.58 20.12 -18.43
N THR A 3 -7.45 20.20 -17.43
CA THR A 3 -7.07 20.67 -16.10
C THR A 3 -6.11 19.64 -15.53
N GLU A 4 -4.85 20.01 -15.31
CA GLU A 4 -3.91 19.22 -14.51
C GLU A 4 -4.56 18.87 -13.16
N LEU A 5 -4.31 17.66 -12.67
CA LEU A 5 -4.85 17.20 -11.40
C LEU A 5 -4.29 18.07 -10.26
N GLU A 6 -5.16 18.70 -9.47
CA GLU A 6 -4.74 19.52 -8.32
C GLU A 6 -3.98 18.67 -7.31
N THR A 7 -2.87 19.20 -6.81
CA THR A 7 -2.05 18.59 -5.75
C THR A 7 -2.05 19.44 -4.50
N ARG A 8 -1.86 18.82 -3.32
CA ARG A 8 -1.72 19.49 -2.04
C ARG A 8 -0.48 19.03 -1.27
N PRO A 9 0.13 19.92 -0.46
CA PRO A 9 1.18 19.53 0.46
C PRO A 9 0.68 18.49 1.46
N LEU A 10 1.44 17.41 1.64
CA LEU A 10 1.17 16.38 2.64
C LEU A 10 1.79 16.80 3.98
N GLY A 11 1.05 17.58 4.76
CA GLY A 11 1.50 18.04 6.08
C GLY A 11 2.81 18.82 5.99
N ARG A 12 3.82 18.40 6.77
CA ARG A 12 5.16 19.05 6.83
C ARG A 12 6.27 18.15 6.26
N THR A 13 5.93 17.32 5.28
CA THR A 13 6.85 16.30 4.71
C THR A 13 7.67 16.83 3.53
N GLY A 14 7.22 17.92 2.90
CA GLY A 14 7.76 18.38 1.61
C GLY A 14 7.20 17.63 0.39
N LEU A 15 6.35 16.61 0.60
CA LEU A 15 5.65 15.91 -0.49
C LEU A 15 4.42 16.70 -0.92
N ASN A 16 4.17 16.74 -2.24
CA ASN A 16 2.90 17.15 -2.82
C ASN A 16 2.20 15.91 -3.37
N VAL A 17 0.95 15.69 -2.97
CA VAL A 17 0.15 14.54 -3.39
C VAL A 17 -1.09 15.01 -4.14
N PRO A 18 -1.61 14.24 -5.10
CA PRO A 18 -2.89 14.54 -5.76
C PRO A 18 -4.03 14.61 -4.75
N LEU A 19 -5.06 15.42 -5.05
CA LEU A 19 -6.30 15.48 -4.25
C LEU A 19 -7.00 14.13 -4.10
N ILE A 20 -6.79 13.23 -5.06
CA ILE A 20 -7.40 11.92 -5.11
C ILE A 20 -6.28 10.89 -4.88
N CYS A 21 -6.54 9.96 -3.97
CA CYS A 21 -5.70 8.79 -3.70
C CYS A 21 -6.41 7.52 -4.16
N LEU A 22 -5.67 6.58 -4.75
CA LEU A 22 -6.21 5.27 -5.12
C LEU A 22 -6.13 4.33 -3.90
N GLY A 23 -7.29 3.99 -3.34
CA GLY A 23 -7.39 2.91 -2.34
C GLY A 23 -7.40 1.54 -3.02
N THR A 24 -6.72 0.57 -2.42
CA THR A 24 -6.40 -0.72 -3.09
C THR A 24 -6.87 -1.98 -2.36
N MET A 25 -7.67 -1.84 -1.30
CA MET A 25 -7.97 -2.93 -0.35
C MET A 25 -8.62 -4.20 -0.93
N THR A 26 -9.10 -4.16 -2.18
CA THR A 26 -9.79 -5.27 -2.85
C THR A 26 -8.85 -6.16 -3.67
N TYR A 27 -7.59 -5.74 -3.88
CA TYR A 27 -6.66 -6.42 -4.80
C TYR A 27 -6.10 -7.69 -4.16
N GLY A 28 -6.36 -8.83 -4.79
CA GLY A 28 -6.04 -10.16 -4.26
C GLY A 28 -7.21 -10.84 -3.57
N GLU A 29 -8.39 -10.21 -3.57
CA GLU A 29 -9.63 -10.77 -3.06
C GLU A 29 -10.77 -10.64 -4.07
N GLN A 30 -11.33 -9.44 -4.22
CA GLN A 30 -12.40 -9.17 -5.18
C GLN A 30 -11.86 -8.83 -6.56
N ASN A 31 -10.62 -8.31 -6.61
CA ASN A 31 -9.93 -8.02 -7.85
C ASN A 31 -8.72 -8.93 -8.05
N THR A 32 -8.54 -9.40 -9.27
CA THR A 32 -7.33 -10.11 -9.69
C THR A 32 -6.15 -9.15 -9.80
N GLN A 33 -4.94 -9.70 -9.93
CA GLN A 33 -3.74 -8.88 -10.18
C GLN A 33 -3.90 -8.02 -11.44
N ASP A 34 -4.38 -8.61 -12.54
CA ASP A 34 -4.52 -7.91 -13.81
C ASP A 34 -5.54 -6.77 -13.72
N GLN A 35 -6.67 -6.97 -13.02
CA GLN A 35 -7.62 -5.90 -12.73
C GLN A 35 -7.02 -4.80 -11.85
N GLY A 36 -6.16 -5.16 -10.89
CA GLY A 36 -5.41 -4.19 -10.10
C GLY A 36 -4.43 -3.39 -10.97
N PHE A 37 -3.74 -4.04 -11.91
CA PHE A 37 -2.83 -3.39 -12.86
C PHE A 37 -3.59 -2.42 -13.76
N GLU A 38 -4.74 -2.81 -14.32
CA GLU A 38 -5.60 -1.95 -15.13
C GLU A 38 -6.04 -0.70 -14.36
N GLN A 39 -6.45 -0.85 -13.09
CA GLN A 39 -6.84 0.27 -12.24
C GLN A 39 -5.66 1.21 -11.93
N MET A 40 -4.47 0.67 -11.63
CA MET A 40 -3.27 1.47 -11.37
C MET A 40 -2.76 2.17 -12.64
N ASP A 41 -2.76 1.49 -13.79
CA ASP A 41 -2.42 2.08 -15.09
C ASP A 41 -3.39 3.22 -15.43
N TYR A 42 -4.70 3.00 -15.23
CA TYR A 42 -5.71 4.05 -15.42
C TYR A 42 -5.50 5.23 -14.47
N ALA A 43 -5.35 4.99 -13.17
CA ALA A 43 -5.11 6.03 -12.18
C ALA A 43 -3.90 6.89 -12.55
N LEU A 44 -2.78 6.25 -12.89
CA LEU A 44 -1.56 6.96 -13.31
C LEU A 44 -1.78 7.78 -14.59
N SER A 45 -2.52 7.24 -15.57
CA SER A 45 -2.88 7.99 -16.80
C SER A 45 -3.71 9.24 -16.53
N ARG A 46 -4.39 9.31 -15.38
CA ARG A 46 -5.18 10.46 -14.91
C ARG A 46 -4.40 11.38 -13.97
N GLY A 47 -3.09 11.14 -13.79
CA GLY A 47 -2.22 11.90 -12.89
C GLY A 47 -2.31 11.48 -11.42
N ILE A 48 -3.08 10.43 -11.09
CA ILE A 48 -3.19 9.91 -9.73
C ILE A 48 -2.00 8.98 -9.48
N ASN A 49 -1.01 9.46 -8.75
CA ASN A 49 0.20 8.70 -8.40
C ASN A 49 0.31 8.38 -6.91
N PHE A 50 -0.74 8.63 -6.12
CA PHE A 50 -0.76 8.37 -4.68
C PHE A 50 -1.64 7.15 -4.38
N PHE A 51 -1.00 6.05 -3.95
CA PHE A 51 -1.65 4.77 -3.73
C PHE A 51 -1.60 4.38 -2.26
N ASP A 52 -2.76 3.99 -1.72
CA ASP A 52 -2.93 3.58 -0.33
C ASP A 52 -3.15 2.08 -0.23
N THR A 53 -2.34 1.42 0.60
CA THR A 53 -2.39 -0.01 0.90
C THR A 53 -2.14 -0.27 2.39
N ALA A 54 -2.07 -1.53 2.84
CA ALA A 54 -1.74 -1.92 4.20
C ALA A 54 -1.22 -3.35 4.24
N GLU A 55 -0.45 -3.73 5.28
CA GLU A 55 0.00 -5.12 5.47
C GLU A 55 -1.18 -6.11 5.59
N LEU A 56 -2.34 -5.61 6.03
CA LEU A 56 -3.57 -6.38 6.21
C LEU A 56 -4.25 -6.74 4.90
N TYR A 57 -4.15 -5.88 3.88
CA TYR A 57 -4.96 -6.00 2.67
C TYR A 57 -4.56 -7.24 1.86
N ALA A 58 -5.50 -8.02 1.34
CA ALA A 58 -6.86 -7.62 0.94
C ALA A 58 -7.97 -7.77 2.00
N ILE A 59 -9.17 -7.24 1.69
CA ILE A 59 -10.38 -7.27 2.53
C ILE A 59 -11.51 -8.07 1.84
N PRO A 60 -12.25 -8.95 2.55
CA PRO A 60 -12.16 -9.25 3.98
C PRO A 60 -10.84 -9.94 4.40
N PRO A 61 -10.27 -9.57 5.56
CA PRO A 61 -8.94 -10.02 5.96
C PRO A 61 -8.95 -11.48 6.40
N ARG A 62 -8.02 -12.27 5.87
CA ARG A 62 -7.72 -13.64 6.31
C ARG A 62 -6.24 -13.96 6.14
N PRO A 63 -5.70 -14.96 6.88
CA PRO A 63 -4.28 -15.31 6.81
C PRO A 63 -3.77 -15.55 5.40
N GLU A 64 -4.60 -16.11 4.52
CA GLU A 64 -4.22 -16.53 3.17
C GLU A 64 -4.09 -15.36 2.18
N THR A 65 -4.78 -14.24 2.41
CA THR A 65 -4.80 -13.08 1.50
C THR A 65 -4.21 -11.80 2.08
N ALA A 66 -3.76 -11.83 3.34
CA ALA A 66 -3.05 -10.72 3.94
C ALA A 66 -1.72 -10.46 3.22
N GLY A 67 -1.48 -9.20 2.86
CA GLY A 67 -0.34 -8.77 2.06
C GLY A 67 -0.50 -8.96 0.54
N SER A 68 -1.60 -9.55 0.05
CA SER A 68 -1.82 -9.73 -1.39
C SER A 68 -1.83 -8.41 -2.14
N THR A 69 -2.44 -7.37 -1.57
CA THR A 69 -2.50 -6.05 -2.20
C THR A 69 -1.12 -5.42 -2.36
N GLU A 70 -0.28 -5.46 -1.33
CA GLU A 70 1.10 -4.98 -1.40
C GLU A 70 1.93 -5.76 -2.44
N THR A 71 1.71 -7.06 -2.53
CA THR A 71 2.37 -7.92 -3.52
C THR A 71 1.97 -7.53 -4.95
N ILE A 72 0.68 -7.29 -5.18
CA ILE A 72 0.15 -6.85 -6.49
C ILE A 72 0.72 -5.48 -6.88
N ILE A 73 0.74 -4.51 -5.96
CA ILE A 73 1.33 -3.19 -6.22
C ILE A 73 2.84 -3.33 -6.51
N GLY A 74 3.56 -4.14 -5.73
CA GLY A 74 4.98 -4.41 -5.95
C GLY A 74 5.27 -5.05 -7.31
N ASN A 75 4.44 -6.00 -7.74
CA ASN A 75 4.54 -6.61 -9.07
C ASN A 75 4.28 -5.60 -10.18
N TRP A 76 3.28 -4.74 -10.02
CA TRP A 76 2.95 -3.69 -11.00
C TRP A 76 4.10 -2.68 -11.13
N MET A 77 4.61 -2.17 -10.01
CA MET A 77 5.71 -1.19 -10.02
C MET A 77 6.97 -1.76 -10.68
N LYS A 78 7.29 -3.04 -10.39
CA LYS A 78 8.40 -3.73 -11.02
C LYS A 78 8.17 -3.93 -12.52
N ALA A 79 6.97 -4.31 -12.93
CA ALA A 79 6.63 -4.52 -14.34
C ALA A 79 6.64 -3.23 -15.16
N ARG A 80 6.32 -2.08 -14.55
CA ARG A 80 6.31 -0.76 -15.21
C ARG A 80 7.60 0.03 -15.04
N GLY A 81 8.48 -0.36 -14.10
CA GLY A 81 9.71 0.35 -13.79
C GLY A 81 9.48 1.77 -13.25
N ASN A 82 8.36 2.00 -12.57
CA ASN A 82 7.86 3.34 -12.26
C ASN A 82 7.86 3.69 -10.76
N ARG A 83 8.49 2.89 -9.89
CA ARG A 83 8.48 3.08 -8.42
C ARG A 83 8.73 4.53 -7.98
N GLN A 84 9.70 5.21 -8.60
CA GLN A 84 10.08 6.60 -8.26
C GLN A 84 8.98 7.64 -8.55
N GLN A 85 7.98 7.30 -9.38
CA GLN A 85 6.88 8.20 -9.75
C GLN A 85 5.67 8.06 -8.82
N ILE A 86 5.65 7.02 -7.98
CA ILE A 86 4.48 6.62 -7.18
C ILE A 86 4.74 6.99 -5.72
N VAL A 87 3.79 7.68 -5.10
CA VAL A 87 3.75 7.86 -3.66
C VAL A 87 3.00 6.66 -3.09
N VAL A 88 3.70 5.81 -2.33
CA VAL A 88 3.10 4.63 -1.68
C VAL A 88 2.86 4.92 -0.21
N ALA A 89 1.61 4.83 0.22
CA ALA A 89 1.24 4.78 1.62
C ALA A 89 0.92 3.33 2.03
N SER A 90 1.56 2.85 3.09
CA SER A 90 1.19 1.59 3.75
C SER A 90 0.95 1.80 5.24
N LYS A 91 0.43 0.76 5.91
CA LYS A 91 0.01 0.83 7.31
C LYS A 91 0.34 -0.47 8.04
N VAL A 92 0.68 -0.33 9.31
CA VAL A 92 0.75 -1.45 10.26
C VAL A 92 -0.65 -1.78 10.77
N VAL A 93 -0.93 -3.04 11.07
CA VAL A 93 -2.13 -3.43 11.80
C VAL A 93 -2.04 -2.90 13.23
N GLY A 94 -3.04 -2.13 13.62
CA GLY A 94 -3.20 -1.66 15.00
C GLY A 94 -3.49 -2.78 16.01
N ARG A 95 -4.04 -2.40 17.17
CA ARG A 95 -4.39 -3.37 18.22
C ARG A 95 -5.49 -4.32 17.73
N SER A 96 -5.21 -5.62 17.67
CA SER A 96 -6.16 -6.66 17.30
C SER A 96 -5.95 -7.93 18.14
N PRO A 97 -7.01 -8.70 18.47
CA PRO A 97 -6.86 -10.01 19.11
C PRO A 97 -6.44 -11.12 18.14
N MET A 98 -6.46 -10.86 16.83
CA MET A 98 -6.01 -11.83 15.82
C MET A 98 -4.51 -12.10 15.97
N ASN A 99 -4.15 -13.37 15.84
CA ASN A 99 -2.85 -13.93 16.18
C ASN A 99 -2.02 -14.38 14.96
N TRP A 100 -2.37 -13.93 13.77
CA TRP A 100 -1.73 -14.38 12.52
C TRP A 100 -1.02 -13.24 11.76
N PHE A 101 -0.95 -12.04 12.34
CA PHE A 101 -0.22 -10.89 11.76
C PHE A 101 1.29 -10.90 12.04
N ARG A 102 1.70 -11.63 13.08
CA ARG A 102 3.07 -11.68 13.57
C ARG A 102 3.55 -13.11 13.56
N ALA A 103 4.81 -13.31 13.21
CA ALA A 103 5.39 -14.65 13.08
C ALA A 103 5.37 -15.45 14.39
N ASP A 104 5.40 -14.76 15.53
CA ASP A 104 5.37 -15.37 16.87
C ASP A 104 3.96 -15.76 17.36
N GLY A 105 2.92 -15.49 16.57
CA GLY A 105 1.54 -15.75 16.96
C GLY A 105 0.99 -14.80 18.03
N SER A 106 1.70 -13.70 18.33
CA SER A 106 1.22 -12.72 19.29
C SER A 106 0.07 -11.88 18.72
N ALA A 107 -0.79 -11.37 19.61
CA ALA A 107 -1.81 -10.41 19.23
C ALA A 107 -1.16 -9.11 18.75
N SER A 108 -1.69 -8.50 17.69
CA SER A 108 -1.11 -7.27 17.15
C SER A 108 -1.15 -6.10 18.14
N ARG A 109 -0.06 -5.34 18.20
CA ARG A 109 0.20 -4.15 19.02
C ARG A 109 1.05 -3.17 18.22
N VAL A 110 0.90 -1.88 18.51
CA VAL A 110 1.74 -0.83 17.93
C VAL A 110 2.95 -0.63 18.83
N ASN A 111 3.93 -1.55 18.75
CA ASN A 111 5.20 -1.46 19.45
C ASN A 111 6.37 -1.55 18.45
N LYS A 112 7.58 -1.18 18.90
CA LYS A 112 8.76 -1.13 18.02
C LYS A 112 9.00 -2.44 17.26
N ALA A 113 9.02 -3.57 17.97
CA ALA A 113 9.34 -4.86 17.35
C ALA A 113 8.33 -5.26 16.26
N GLN A 114 7.04 -5.07 16.53
CA GLN A 114 5.99 -5.40 15.57
C GLN A 114 5.92 -4.41 14.39
N ILE A 115 6.22 -3.13 14.61
CA ILE A 115 6.34 -2.15 13.51
C ILE A 115 7.53 -2.50 12.62
N ASP A 116 8.69 -2.82 13.21
CA ASP A 116 9.88 -3.19 12.45
C ASP A 116 9.62 -4.45 11.59
N GLU A 117 8.95 -5.46 12.16
CA GLU A 117 8.51 -6.67 11.44
C GLU A 117 7.54 -6.35 10.30
N ALA A 118 6.49 -5.57 10.59
CA ALA A 118 5.47 -5.19 9.61
C ALA A 118 6.05 -4.42 8.43
N VAL A 119 6.88 -3.40 8.70
CA VAL A 119 7.53 -2.59 7.66
C VAL A 119 8.44 -3.46 6.79
N ALA A 120 9.25 -4.33 7.41
CA ALA A 120 10.12 -5.23 6.65
C ALA A 120 9.32 -6.17 5.73
N GLY A 121 8.18 -6.68 6.22
CA GLY A 121 7.23 -7.46 5.43
C GLY A 121 6.64 -6.67 4.26
N SER A 122 6.18 -5.44 4.52
CA SER A 122 5.62 -4.54 3.52
C SER A 122 6.62 -4.20 2.42
N LEU A 123 7.85 -3.79 2.78
CA LEU A 123 8.92 -3.48 1.82
C LEU A 123 9.24 -4.67 0.90
N LYS A 124 9.29 -5.88 1.48
CA LYS A 124 9.52 -7.11 0.71
C LYS A 124 8.40 -7.35 -0.31
N ARG A 125 7.13 -7.24 0.09
CA ARG A 125 5.97 -7.46 -0.81
C ARG A 125 5.87 -6.38 -1.88
N LEU A 126 6.10 -5.12 -1.50
CA LEU A 126 6.12 -3.97 -2.41
C LEU A 126 7.35 -3.96 -3.33
N GLN A 127 8.35 -4.83 -3.10
CA GLN A 127 9.60 -4.91 -3.85
C GLN A 127 10.32 -3.55 -3.96
N THR A 128 10.38 -2.82 -2.85
CA THR A 128 10.99 -1.49 -2.76
C THR A 128 11.73 -1.34 -1.43
N ASP A 129 12.66 -0.39 -1.36
CA ASP A 129 13.49 -0.08 -0.19
C ASP A 129 12.92 1.05 0.70
N TYR A 130 11.88 1.76 0.25
CA TYR A 130 11.20 2.79 1.03
C TYR A 130 9.67 2.81 0.82
N ILE A 131 8.95 3.34 1.81
CA ILE A 131 7.52 3.68 1.77
C ILE A 131 7.42 5.19 2.02
N ASP A 132 6.72 5.92 1.16
CA ASP A 132 6.67 7.40 1.21
C ASP A 132 5.90 7.90 2.44
N LEU A 133 4.87 7.16 2.85
CA LEU A 133 4.08 7.43 4.05
C LEU A 133 3.75 6.11 4.77
N TYR A 134 4.17 5.98 6.04
CA TYR A 134 3.80 4.84 6.87
C TYR A 134 2.85 5.27 7.99
N GLN A 135 1.74 4.54 8.15
CA GLN A 135 0.63 4.91 9.02
C GLN A 135 0.40 3.87 10.13
N ILE A 136 -0.15 4.33 11.24
CA ILE A 136 -0.58 3.52 12.41
C ILE A 136 -2.07 3.22 12.30
#